data_AF-A0A7C1EYL6-F1
#
_entry.id   AF-A0A7C1EYL6-F1
#
_cell.length_a   1.000
_cell.length_b   1.000
_cell.length_c   1.000
_cell.angle_alpha   90.00
_cell.angle_beta   90.00
_cell.angle_gamma   90.00
#
_symmetry.space_group_name_H-M   'P 1'
#
loop_
_entity.id
_entity.type
_entity.pdbx_description
1 polymer ?
#
loop_
_entity_poly.entity_id
_entity_poly.type
_entity_poly.pdbx_seq_one_letter_code
_entity_poly.pdbx_strand_id
1 'polypeptide(L)' 'MVRLFIIFLFIFIIQQSTYACNVCHSKNQKMVNMHKALEYKNCFTCHKLEKKKTMEELKLLRTKDDRCINCHSI' A
#
# COMPACT_ATOMS: atom_id res chain seq x y z
N MET A 1 -11.86 17.65 -37.40
CA MET A 1 -10.70 16.74 -37.16
C MET A 1 -9.79 17.23 -36.02
N VAL A 2 -9.54 18.53 -35.86
CA VAL A 2 -8.70 19.08 -34.76
C VAL A 2 -9.34 18.92 -33.36
N ARG A 3 -10.67 19.04 -33.26
CA ARG A 3 -11.42 18.91 -31.98
C ARG A 3 -11.35 17.52 -31.34
N LEU A 4 -11.31 16.45 -32.12
CA LEU A 4 -11.20 15.07 -31.60
C LEU A 4 -9.79 14.79 -31.01
N PHE A 5 -8.77 15.44 -31.57
CA PHE A 5 -7.37 15.27 -31.16
C PHE A 5 -7.10 15.87 -29.77
N ILE A 6 -7.77 16.98 -29.44
CA ILE A 6 -7.66 17.64 -28.13
C ILE A 6 -8.32 16.79 -27.03
N ILE A 7 -9.44 16.13 -27.34
CA ILE A 7 -10.14 15.23 -26.39
C ILE A 7 -9.26 14.00 -26.06
N PHE A 8 -8.53 13.48 -27.04
CA PHE A 8 -7.60 12.37 -26.83
C PHE A 8 -6.37 12.74 -25.98
N LEU A 9 -5.87 13.97 -26.10
CA LEU A 9 -4.79 14.51 -25.27
C LEU A 9 -5.21 14.71 -23.80
N PHE A 10 -6.48 15.04 -23.54
CA PHE A 10 -7.01 15.21 -22.19
C PHE A 10 -7.18 13.89 -21.42
N ILE A 11 -7.47 12.78 -22.11
CA ILE A 11 -7.61 11.45 -21.49
C ILE A 11 -6.24 10.86 -21.08
N PHE A 12 -5.16 11.32 -21.72
CA PHE A 12 -3.81 10.79 -21.51
C PHE A 12 -3.06 11.38 -20.31
N ILE A 13 -3.65 12.35 -19.58
CA ILE A 13 -3.21 12.72 -18.22
C ILE A 13 -3.73 11.63 -17.27
N ILE A 14 -3.37 10.39 -17.58
CA ILE A 14 -3.55 9.23 -16.72
C ILE A 14 -2.71 9.55 -15.50
N GLN A 15 -3.43 9.89 -14.44
CA GLN A 15 -2.90 10.16 -13.12
C GLN A 15 -2.23 8.88 -12.61
N GLN A 16 -0.98 8.67 -13.03
CA GLN A 16 -0.15 7.61 -12.47
C GLN A 16 0.09 7.99 -11.02
N SER A 17 -0.56 7.28 -10.10
CA SER A 17 -0.30 7.39 -8.68
C SER A 17 1.12 6.89 -8.41
N THR A 18 2.09 7.79 -8.49
CA THR A 18 3.47 7.50 -8.13
C THR A 18 3.55 7.32 -6.62
N TYR A 19 3.82 6.10 -6.15
CA TYR A 19 4.09 5.85 -4.75
C TYR A 19 5.36 6.56 -4.32
N ALA A 20 5.34 7.16 -3.13
CA ALA A 20 6.58 7.62 -2.51
C ALA A 20 7.51 6.42 -2.30
N CYS A 21 8.81 6.59 -2.55
CA CYS A 21 9.79 5.50 -2.47
C CYS A 21 9.76 4.80 -1.10
N ASN A 22 9.45 5.53 -0.03
CA ASN A 22 9.41 5.04 1.34
C ASN A 22 8.22 4.10 1.65
N VAL A 23 7.26 3.95 0.74
CA VAL A 23 6.18 2.96 0.85
C VAL A 23 6.76 1.55 0.76
N CYS A 24 7.69 1.32 -0.18
CA CYS A 24 8.39 0.05 -0.35
C CYS A 24 9.76 0.05 0.36
N HIS A 25 10.48 1.18 0.33
CA HIS A 25 11.80 1.35 0.93
C HIS A 25 11.74 2.11 2.26
N SER A 26 10.96 1.59 3.20
CA SER A 26 10.82 2.20 4.52
C SER A 26 12.15 2.16 5.28
N LYS A 27 12.57 3.29 5.83
CA LYS A 27 13.70 3.38 6.77
C LYS A 27 13.28 3.06 8.22
N ASN A 28 12.01 2.74 8.46
CA ASN A 28 11.51 2.40 9.79
C ASN A 28 11.87 0.94 10.12
N GLN A 29 12.83 0.75 11.02
CA GLN A 29 13.34 -0.58 11.39
C GLN A 29 12.25 -1.51 11.93
N LYS A 30 11.22 -1.00 12.61
CA LYS A 30 10.10 -1.83 13.09
C LYS A 30 9.34 -2.46 11.92
N MET A 31 9.11 -1.69 10.86
CA MET A 31 8.45 -2.18 9.64
C MET A 31 9.33 -3.18 8.89
N VAL A 32 10.63 -2.90 8.78
CA VAL A 32 11.60 -3.82 8.16
C VAL A 32 11.62 -5.17 8.89
N ASN A 33 11.66 -5.16 10.22
CA ASN A 33 11.65 -6.38 11.02
C ASN A 33 10.34 -7.17 10.84
N MET A 34 9.19 -6.49 10.79
CA MET A 34 7.90 -7.12 10.51
C MET A 34 7.87 -7.77 9.13
N HIS A 35 8.30 -7.07 8.07
CA HIS A 35 8.37 -7.65 6.73
C HIS A 35 9.32 -8.84 6.66
N LYS A 36 10.45 -8.78 7.36
CA LYS A 36 11.39 -9.91 7.46
C LYS A 36 10.76 -11.12 8.13
N ALA A 37 10.03 -10.93 9.24
CA ALA A 37 9.33 -12.01 9.93
C ALA A 37 8.22 -12.64 9.07
N LEU A 38 7.63 -11.85 8.17
CA LEU A 38 6.64 -12.30 7.18
C LEU A 38 7.28 -12.71 5.84
N GLU A 39 8.61 -12.85 5.79
CA GLU A 39 9.39 -13.31 4.63
C GLU A 39 9.22 -12.48 3.34
N TYR A 40 9.00 -11.17 3.46
CA TYR A 40 8.87 -10.24 2.32
C TYR A 40 7.91 -10.74 1.23
N LYS A 41 6.76 -11.28 1.63
CA LYS A 41 5.67 -11.63 0.70
C LYS A 41 5.20 -10.43 -0.10
N ASN A 42 4.39 -10.69 -1.13
CA ASN A 42 3.84 -9.66 -2.02
C ASN A 42 3.25 -8.46 -1.24
N CYS A 43 3.83 -7.27 -1.45
CA CYS A 43 3.50 -6.01 -0.76
C CYS A 43 2.00 -5.73 -0.75
N PHE A 44 1.33 -6.05 -1.86
CA PHE A 44 -0.06 -5.69 -2.07
C PHE A 44 -1.06 -6.62 -1.35
N THR A 45 -0.58 -7.70 -0.74
CA THR A 45 -1.40 -8.55 0.13
C THR A 45 -1.80 -7.86 1.44
N CYS A 46 -1.09 -6.80 1.82
CA CYS A 46 -1.37 -5.97 3.00
C CYS A 46 -1.56 -4.49 2.64
N HIS A 47 -0.79 -3.98 1.67
CA HIS A 47 -0.85 -2.59 1.20
C HIS A 47 -1.76 -2.48 -0.03
N LYS A 48 -2.98 -1.99 0.15
CA LYS A 48 -3.84 -1.67 -1.01
C LYS A 48 -3.39 -0.37 -1.67
N LEU A 49 -3.70 -0.25 -2.97
CA LEU A 49 -3.48 0.97 -3.76
C LEU A 49 -4.44 2.12 -3.36
N GLU A 50 -5.42 1.80 -2.52
CA GLU A 50 -6.46 2.69 -2.04
C GLU A 50 -6.05 3.42 -0.75
N LYS A 51 -6.95 4.27 -0.24
CA LYS A 51 -6.79 5.15 0.95
C LYS A 51 -5.94 4.51 2.07
N LYS A 52 -5.00 5.30 2.60
CA LYS A 52 -4.22 4.94 3.80
C LYS A 52 -5.17 4.56 4.93
N LYS A 53 -4.93 3.38 5.51
CA LYS A 53 -5.64 2.92 6.70
C LYS A 53 -5.30 3.79 7.91
N THR A 54 -6.29 4.06 8.76
CA THR A 54 -6.06 4.69 10.06
C THR A 54 -5.34 3.74 11.01
N MET A 55 -4.85 4.26 12.13
CA MET A 55 -4.20 3.43 13.14
C MET A 55 -5.18 2.45 13.78
N GLU A 56 -6.44 2.83 13.94
CA GLU A 56 -7.52 2.01 14.48
C GLU A 56 -7.84 0.84 13.54
N GLU A 57 -7.95 1.12 12.24
CA GLU A 57 -8.15 0.08 11.22
C GLU A 57 -6.97 -0.91 11.19
N LEU A 58 -5.73 -0.41 11.30
CA LEU A 58 -4.53 -1.25 11.37
C LEU A 58 -4.51 -2.11 12.64
N LYS A 59 -4.92 -1.58 13.79
CA LYS A 59 -5.05 -2.37 15.03
C LYS A 59 -6.08 -3.47 14.87
N LEU A 60 -7.25 -3.18 14.29
CA LEU A 60 -8.29 -4.17 14.05
C LEU A 60 -7.86 -5.27 13.07
N LEU A 61 -7.08 -4.95 12.04
CA LEU A 61 -6.52 -5.96 11.15
C LEU A 61 -5.57 -6.92 11.87
N ARG A 62 -4.76 -6.39 12.78
CA ARG A 62 -3.78 -7.20 13.52
C ARG A 62 -4.41 -8.24 14.44
N THR A 63 -5.69 -8.07 14.79
CA THR A 63 -6.43 -9.03 15.62
C THR A 63 -7.26 -10.03 14.82
N LYS A 64 -7.35 -9.87 13.49
CA LYS A 64 -8.21 -10.69 12.62
C LYS A 64 -7.45 -11.50 11.57
N ASP A 65 -6.25 -11.07 11.22
CA ASP A 65 -5.44 -11.71 10.19
C ASP A 65 -4.45 -12.71 10.79
N ASP A 66 -4.53 -13.98 10.40
CA ASP A 66 -3.68 -15.06 10.90
C ASP A 66 -2.18 -14.75 10.82
N ARG A 67 -1.78 -13.94 9.84
CA ARG A 67 -0.38 -13.52 9.66
C ARG A 67 0.06 -12.53 10.75
N CYS A 68 -0.88 -11.78 11.32
CA CYS A 68 -0.62 -10.76 12.33
C CYS A 68 -0.85 -11.27 13.75
N ILE A 69 -1.86 -12.13 13.97
CA ILE A 69 -2.26 -12.56 15.32
C ILE A 69 -1.15 -13.31 16.07
N ASN A 70 -0.23 -13.97 15.36
CA ASN A 70 0.88 -14.71 15.98
C ASN A 70 1.87 -13.81 16.74
N CYS A 71 1.92 -12.52 16.42
CA CYS A 71 2.78 -11.54 17.11
C CYS A 71 1.98 -10.46 17.84
N HIS A 72 0.75 -10.22 17.40
CA HIS A 72 -0.16 -9.21 17.96
C HIS A 72 -1.30 -9.84 18.77
N SER A 73 -1.04 -11.01 19.35
CA SER A 73 -1.95 -11.67 20.28
C SER A 73 -2.19 -10.71 21.45
N ILE A 74 -3.43 -10.26 21.58
CA ILE A 74 -3.95 -9.60 22.79
C ILE A 74 -4.35 -10.72 23.74
#